data_AF-A0A6J3BVC3-F1
#
_entry.id   AF-A0A6J3BVC3-F1
#
_cell.length_a   1.000
_cell.length_b   1.000
_cell.length_c   1.000
_cell.angle_alpha   90.00
_cell.angle_beta   90.00
_cell.angle_gamma   90.00
#
_symmetry.space_group_name_H-M   'P 1'
#
loop_
_entity.id
_entity.type
_entity.pdbx_description
1 polymer ?
#
loop_
_entity_poly.entity_id
_entity_poly.type
_entity_poly.pdbx_seq_one_letter_code
_entity_poly.pdbx_strand_id
1 'polypeptide(L)'
;MSFHLNIVNPNFDTLGYITAIANVKDKHDKSAPSDYHWKILKCRIIIFSNSSILASPDKKNLKKVHIIFNKTGDDYDKINSLFLKFSLVQDGTIKKITPDIFEMCFQYTMTAKIAPIWNTVGTNYLINNRDFLITKGPQVGIHYQIASNDHTTYIEVKPVKIIIILEVNREIVPGEYVRVLPSLNKAIVEESHDSFPVICAFKSYKDLRRHWKNIHGYRLPEQDCSSYYVIRFWRGDPLTYPSICVTRNLPIITPIPKYYGEAVMSKFIRDLKNKMSHILRMPLIIQETKNCGASTLQVNDESVMETQEVSLCTPTQVN
;
A
#
# COMPACT_ATOMS: atom_id res chain seq x y z
N MET A 1 -3.11 -4.10 -23.44
CA MET A 1 -3.72 -2.76 -23.66
C MET A 1 -3.47 -1.93 -22.42
N SER A 2 -3.02 -0.69 -22.60
CA SER A 2 -2.80 0.27 -21.51
C SER A 2 -3.79 1.41 -21.62
N PHE A 3 -4.19 1.94 -20.48
CA PHE A 3 -5.03 3.12 -20.34
C PHE A 3 -4.20 4.20 -19.65
N HIS A 4 -4.32 5.45 -20.10
CA HIS A 4 -3.58 6.57 -19.53
C HIS A 4 -4.57 7.54 -18.89
N LEU A 5 -4.41 7.76 -17.60
CA LEU A 5 -5.19 8.71 -16.81
C LEU A 5 -4.32 9.91 -16.50
N ASN A 6 -4.78 11.10 -16.88
CA ASN A 6 -4.11 12.35 -16.54
C ASN A 6 -4.91 13.04 -15.44
N ILE A 7 -4.26 13.34 -14.33
CA ILE A 7 -4.83 14.05 -13.19
C ILE A 7 -4.15 15.40 -13.09
N VAL A 8 -4.92 16.48 -13.06
CA VAL A 8 -4.38 17.84 -12.88
C VAL A 8 -3.93 17.98 -11.43
N ASN A 9 -2.65 18.33 -11.24
CA ASN A 9 -2.08 18.58 -9.92
C ASN A 9 -2.48 19.98 -9.42
N PRO A 10 -2.72 20.15 -8.11
CA PRO A 10 -2.84 21.49 -7.54
C PRO A 10 -1.53 22.26 -7.73
N ASN A 11 -1.60 23.59 -7.81
CA ASN A 11 -0.40 24.42 -7.91
C ASN A 11 0.52 24.20 -6.69
N PHE A 12 1.71 23.67 -6.92
CA PHE A 12 2.69 23.38 -5.86
C PHE A 12 3.10 24.62 -5.06
N ASP A 13 3.03 25.83 -5.62
CA ASP A 13 3.29 27.08 -4.90
C ASP A 13 2.25 27.39 -3.82
N THR A 14 1.05 26.82 -3.94
CA THR A 14 -0.01 26.92 -2.92
C THR A 14 0.07 25.84 -1.85
N LEU A 15 0.93 24.83 -2.06
CA LEU A 15 1.05 23.68 -1.20
C LEU A 15 2.29 23.75 -0.30
N GLY A 16 2.24 23.02 0.80
CA GLY A 16 3.33 22.89 1.77
C GLY A 16 3.67 21.44 2.00
N TYR A 17 4.94 21.15 2.21
CA TYR A 17 5.43 19.83 2.58
C TYR A 17 6.12 19.88 3.94
N ILE A 18 5.75 18.95 4.82
CA ILE A 18 6.40 18.75 6.11
C ILE A 18 6.72 17.28 6.33
N THR A 19 7.71 17.06 7.18
CA THR A 19 7.97 15.75 7.78
C THR A 19 7.49 15.75 9.21
N ALA A 20 6.92 14.64 9.66
CA ALA A 20 6.51 14.43 11.03
C ALA A 20 7.10 13.13 11.58
N ILE A 21 7.45 13.11 12.87
CA ILE A 21 8.00 11.95 13.56
C ILE A 21 6.93 11.39 14.48
N ALA A 22 6.61 10.11 14.30
CA ALA A 22 5.73 9.36 15.18
C ALA A 22 6.43 9.13 16.53
N ASN A 23 5.82 9.58 17.62
CA ASN A 23 6.34 9.33 18.96
C ASN A 23 6.20 7.84 19.31
N VAL A 24 7.31 7.12 19.36
CA VAL A 24 7.33 5.68 19.68
C VAL A 24 7.11 5.39 21.16
N LYS A 25 7.28 6.39 22.04
CA LYS A 25 6.95 6.25 23.47
C LYS A 25 5.43 6.21 23.71
N ASP A 26 4.64 6.69 22.75
CA ASP A 26 3.16 6.63 22.78
C ASP A 26 2.61 5.30 22.23
N LYS A 27 3.45 4.30 21.96
CA LYS A 27 3.01 3.05 21.31
C LYS A 27 2.16 2.19 22.25
N HIS A 28 0.84 2.35 22.15
CA HIS A 28 -0.15 1.63 22.96
C HIS A 28 -1.11 0.76 22.13
N ASP A 29 -1.22 0.95 20.81
CA ASP A 29 -2.07 0.09 19.95
C ASP A 29 -1.32 -1.21 19.59
N LYS A 30 -1.86 -2.33 20.08
CA LYS A 30 -1.35 -3.68 19.83
C LYS A 30 -1.33 -4.06 18.35
N SER A 31 -2.10 -3.36 17.51
CA SER A 31 -2.09 -3.58 16.06
C SER A 31 -0.80 -3.08 15.40
N ALA A 32 0.13 -2.46 16.12
CA ALA A 32 1.39 -1.96 15.58
C ALA A 32 2.56 -2.41 16.47
N PRO A 33 3.06 -3.64 16.30
CA PRO A 33 4.01 -4.25 17.24
C PRO A 33 5.46 -3.74 17.12
N SER A 34 5.81 -2.95 16.10
CA SER A 34 7.16 -2.34 15.95
C SER A 34 7.06 -0.85 15.64
N ASP A 35 8.18 -0.12 15.73
CA ASP A 35 8.26 1.31 15.39
C ASP A 35 7.85 1.55 13.93
N TYR A 36 8.27 0.63 13.04
CA TYR A 36 7.87 0.60 11.64
C TYR A 36 6.34 0.57 11.47
N HIS A 37 5.67 -0.36 12.15
CA HIS A 37 4.20 -0.47 12.12
C HIS A 37 3.52 0.75 12.75
N TRP A 38 4.13 1.33 13.79
CA TRP A 38 3.59 2.52 14.45
C TRP A 38 3.56 3.73 13.52
N LYS A 39 4.64 3.97 12.78
CA LYS A 39 4.68 5.00 11.71
C LYS A 39 3.58 4.81 10.68
N ILE A 40 3.41 3.58 10.17
CA ILE A 40 2.37 3.27 9.18
C ILE A 40 0.98 3.55 9.75
N LEU A 41 0.72 3.10 10.97
CA LEU A 41 -0.55 3.33 11.67
C LEU A 41 -0.84 4.83 11.77
N LYS A 42 0.12 5.63 12.24
CA LYS A 42 -0.04 7.09 12.38
C LYS A 42 -0.26 7.78 11.03
N CYS A 43 0.50 7.40 10.00
CA CYS A 43 0.30 7.91 8.64
C CYS A 43 -1.12 7.64 8.13
N ARG A 44 -1.61 6.42 8.28
CA ARG A 44 -2.96 6.04 7.86
C ARG A 44 -4.03 6.77 8.65
N ILE A 45 -3.88 6.87 9.97
CA ILE A 45 -4.81 7.63 10.82
C ILE A 45 -4.93 9.09 10.33
N ILE A 46 -3.81 9.73 9.99
CA ILE A 46 -3.81 11.09 9.44
C ILE A 46 -4.59 11.16 8.11
N ILE A 47 -4.30 10.27 7.14
CA ILE A 47 -4.95 10.20 5.82
C ILE A 47 -6.48 10.07 5.92
N PHE A 48 -6.97 9.36 6.93
CA PHE A 48 -8.41 9.14 7.15
C PHE A 48 -9.04 10.16 8.10
N SER A 49 -8.25 10.98 8.81
CA SER A 49 -8.75 12.04 9.69
C SER A 49 -8.85 13.39 8.98
N ASN A 50 -8.12 13.60 7.89
CA ASN A 50 -8.21 14.80 7.07
C ASN A 50 -8.25 14.42 5.58
N SER A 51 -9.31 14.85 4.87
CA SER A 51 -9.46 14.61 3.43
C SER A 51 -8.61 15.54 2.56
N SER A 52 -8.09 16.63 3.12
CA SER A 52 -7.35 17.69 2.43
C SER A 52 -5.83 17.53 2.50
N ILE A 53 -5.33 16.31 2.62
CA ILE A 53 -3.90 16.03 2.70
C ILE A 53 -3.53 14.81 1.88
N LEU A 54 -2.26 14.76 1.48
CA LEU A 54 -1.60 13.54 1.01
C LEU A 54 -0.52 13.19 2.02
N ALA A 55 -0.34 11.91 2.31
CA ALA A 55 0.74 11.47 3.18
C ALA A 55 1.32 10.13 2.72
N SER A 56 2.56 9.87 3.14
CA SER A 56 3.22 8.58 2.94
C SER A 56 4.18 8.32 4.12
N PRO A 57 4.26 7.09 4.64
CA PRO A 57 5.33 6.73 5.55
C PRO A 57 6.68 6.75 4.81
N ASP A 58 7.74 7.20 5.48
CA ASP A 58 9.09 7.20 4.89
C ASP A 58 9.56 5.75 4.64
N LYS A 59 10.23 5.50 3.51
CA LYS A 59 10.72 4.15 3.16
C LYS A 59 11.90 3.70 4.03
N LYS A 60 12.77 4.62 4.43
CA LYS A 60 14.04 4.35 5.12
C LYS A 60 13.93 4.58 6.62
N ASN A 61 13.28 5.67 7.02
CA ASN A 61 13.17 6.03 8.42
C ASN A 61 11.98 5.32 9.10
N LEU A 62 12.22 4.69 10.25
CA LEU A 62 11.22 3.90 10.96
C LEU A 62 10.11 4.72 11.63
N LYS A 63 10.28 6.04 11.78
CA LYS A 63 9.38 6.92 12.54
C LYS A 63 8.80 8.07 11.72
N LYS A 64 9.37 8.36 10.55
CA LYS A 64 9.05 9.55 9.75
C LYS A 64 7.85 9.36 8.81
N VAL A 65 7.02 10.38 8.71
CA VAL A 65 5.89 10.47 7.78
C VAL A 65 6.03 11.75 6.96
N HIS A 66 5.81 11.65 5.66
CA HIS A 66 5.75 12.77 4.72
C HIS A 66 4.30 13.23 4.59
N ILE A 67 4.05 14.54 4.68
CA ILE A 67 2.71 15.11 4.60
C ILE A 67 2.72 16.33 3.70
N ILE A 68 1.82 16.34 2.73
CA ILE A 68 1.52 17.45 1.83
C ILE A 68 0.16 18.02 2.21
N PHE A 69 0.07 19.33 2.27
CA PHE A 69 -1.13 20.06 2.65
C PHE A 69 -1.26 21.37 1.88
N ASN A 70 -2.45 21.97 1.91
CA ASN A 70 -2.66 23.28 1.33
C ASN A 70 -2.21 24.37 2.32
N LYS A 71 -1.30 25.27 1.91
CA LYS A 71 -0.85 26.39 2.78
C LYS A 71 -1.94 27.43 2.96
N THR A 72 -2.87 27.51 2.03
CA THR A 72 -3.98 28.45 2.07
C THR A 72 -5.13 27.87 2.90
N GLY A 73 -5.70 28.69 3.78
CA GLY A 73 -6.77 28.28 4.69
C GLY A 73 -6.25 27.62 5.98
N ASP A 74 -7.08 26.76 6.58
CA ASP A 74 -6.91 26.21 7.93
C ASP A 74 -6.32 24.77 7.96
N ASP A 75 -5.78 24.28 6.84
CA ASP A 75 -5.22 22.92 6.77
C ASP A 75 -4.03 22.75 7.70
N TYR A 76 -3.16 23.75 7.83
CA TYR A 76 -2.01 23.68 8.72
C TYR A 76 -2.43 23.58 10.20
N ASP A 77 -3.42 24.36 10.63
CA ASP A 77 -3.94 24.33 12.01
C ASP A 77 -4.65 23.00 12.31
N LYS A 78 -5.40 22.48 11.33
CA LYS A 78 -5.99 21.14 11.41
C LYS A 78 -4.91 20.06 11.56
N ILE A 79 -3.83 20.13 10.78
CA ILE A 79 -2.72 19.19 10.88
C ILE A 79 -2.03 19.27 12.23
N ASN A 80 -1.76 20.46 12.75
CA ASN A 80 -1.18 20.64 14.08
C ASN A 80 -2.09 20.06 15.18
N SER A 81 -3.41 20.24 15.06
CA SER A 81 -4.38 19.63 15.96
C SER A 81 -4.33 18.10 15.90
N LEU A 82 -4.17 17.52 14.71
CA LEU A 82 -3.99 16.07 14.54
C LEU A 82 -2.64 15.59 15.09
N PHE A 83 -1.58 16.39 15.00
CA PHE A 83 -0.27 16.06 15.56
C PHE A 83 -0.33 15.94 17.08
N LEU A 84 -0.97 16.91 17.74
CA LEU A 84 -1.23 16.84 19.18
C LEU A 84 -2.07 15.61 19.53
N LYS A 85 -3.17 15.39 18.82
CA LYS A 85 -4.09 14.26 19.07
C LYS A 85 -3.45 12.89 18.87
N PHE A 86 -2.56 12.76 17.90
CA PHE A 86 -1.97 11.49 17.50
C PHE A 86 -0.48 11.38 17.85
N SER A 87 0.05 12.23 18.71
CA SER A 87 1.43 12.16 19.19
C SER A 87 2.46 12.14 18.05
N LEU A 88 2.30 13.05 17.09
CA LEU A 88 3.28 13.32 16.05
C LEU A 88 3.93 14.67 16.32
N VAL A 89 5.19 14.80 15.93
CA VAL A 89 5.94 16.04 16.07
C VAL A 89 6.47 16.44 14.71
N GLN A 90 6.24 17.69 14.30
CA GLN A 90 6.83 18.21 13.07
C GLN A 90 8.35 18.21 13.18
N ASP A 91 9.02 17.70 12.15
CA ASP A 91 10.47 17.64 12.00
C ASP A 91 10.90 18.66 10.94
N GLY A 92 11.41 19.79 11.41
CA GLY A 92 11.91 20.88 10.59
C GLY A 92 10.84 21.87 10.11
N THR A 93 11.23 22.70 9.15
CA THR A 93 10.39 23.75 8.56
C THR A 93 9.52 23.23 7.42
N ILE A 94 8.51 24.03 7.02
CA ILE A 94 7.72 23.78 5.82
C ILE A 94 8.61 23.97 4.60
N LYS A 95 8.63 22.96 3.72
CA LYS A 95 9.46 22.87 2.53
C LYS A 95 8.60 23.01 1.27
N LYS A 96 9.26 23.33 0.15
CA LYS A 96 8.67 23.23 -1.19
C LYS A 96 8.46 21.76 -1.56
N ILE A 97 7.45 21.52 -2.39
CA ILE A 97 7.14 20.18 -2.91
C ILE A 97 7.92 19.95 -4.19
N THR A 98 8.44 18.75 -4.33
CA THR A 98 8.99 18.24 -5.59
C THR A 98 8.02 17.23 -6.18
N PRO A 99 8.05 16.99 -7.51
CA PRO A 99 7.27 15.94 -8.15
C PRO A 99 7.41 14.57 -7.48
N ASP A 100 8.62 14.17 -7.10
CA ASP A 100 8.87 12.87 -6.45
C ASP A 100 8.16 12.72 -5.11
N ILE A 101 8.15 13.79 -4.30
CA ILE A 101 7.47 13.80 -3.00
C ILE A 101 5.96 13.74 -3.21
N PHE A 102 5.46 14.49 -4.20
CA PHE A 102 4.04 14.48 -4.56
C PHE A 102 3.61 13.08 -5.02
N GLU A 103 4.34 12.48 -5.95
CA GLU A 103 4.07 11.14 -6.49
C GLU A 103 4.02 10.09 -5.37
N MET A 104 5.02 10.07 -4.50
CA MET A 104 5.09 9.14 -3.38
C MET A 104 3.87 9.29 -2.44
N CYS A 105 3.55 10.52 -2.04
CA CYS A 105 2.41 10.80 -1.15
C CYS A 105 1.07 10.50 -1.84
N PHE A 106 0.96 10.83 -3.12
CA PHE A 106 -0.21 10.55 -3.93
C PHE A 106 -0.45 9.04 -4.06
N GLN A 107 0.56 8.26 -4.45
CA GLN A 107 0.47 6.81 -4.60
C GLN A 107 0.05 6.13 -3.29
N TYR A 108 0.70 6.46 -2.18
CA TYR A 108 0.36 5.85 -0.89
C TYR A 108 -1.04 6.25 -0.43
N THR A 109 -1.41 7.53 -0.56
CA THR A 109 -2.75 8.01 -0.19
C THR A 109 -3.84 7.39 -1.05
N MET A 110 -3.62 7.30 -2.37
CA MET A 110 -4.54 6.71 -3.33
C MET A 110 -4.81 5.25 -2.96
N THR A 111 -3.76 4.44 -2.84
CA THR A 111 -3.87 3.01 -2.49
C THR A 111 -4.51 2.81 -1.12
N ALA A 112 -4.18 3.64 -0.14
CA ALA A 112 -4.83 3.60 1.17
C ALA A 112 -6.34 3.87 1.08
N LYS A 113 -6.78 4.89 0.33
CA LYS A 113 -8.19 5.29 0.23
C LYS A 113 -9.06 4.31 -0.56
N ILE A 114 -8.53 3.68 -1.61
CA ILE A 114 -9.29 2.74 -2.44
C ILE A 114 -9.39 1.34 -1.82
N ALA A 115 -8.53 1.00 -0.85
CA ALA A 115 -8.68 -0.20 -0.05
C ALA A 115 -9.96 -0.13 0.83
N PRO A 116 -10.67 -1.26 1.06
CA PRO A 116 -10.33 -2.61 0.63
C PRO A 116 -10.95 -3.00 -0.72
N ILE A 117 -11.48 -2.05 -1.51
CA ILE A 117 -12.11 -2.37 -2.81
C ILE A 117 -11.04 -2.77 -3.83
N TRP A 118 -9.91 -2.06 -3.81
CA TRP A 118 -8.71 -2.34 -4.58
C TRP A 118 -7.56 -2.56 -3.61
N ASN A 119 -7.08 -3.79 -3.51
CA ASN A 119 -6.06 -4.20 -2.53
C ASN A 119 -4.70 -4.36 -3.18
N THR A 120 -3.67 -3.77 -2.58
CA THR A 120 -2.28 -3.89 -3.04
C THR A 120 -1.80 -5.33 -2.99
N VAL A 121 -1.16 -5.76 -4.07
CA VAL A 121 -0.42 -7.01 -4.18
C VAL A 121 0.88 -6.70 -4.92
N GLY A 122 2.02 -7.03 -4.33
CA GLY A 122 3.32 -6.57 -4.82
C GLY A 122 3.49 -5.06 -4.72
N THR A 123 4.24 -4.48 -5.66
CA THR A 123 4.61 -3.07 -5.67
C THR A 123 3.66 -2.21 -6.51
N ASN A 124 3.10 -2.79 -7.57
CA ASN A 124 2.37 -2.06 -8.61
C ASN A 124 1.12 -2.81 -9.13
N TYR A 125 0.58 -3.77 -8.36
CA TYR A 125 -0.69 -4.40 -8.68
C TYR A 125 -1.77 -4.13 -7.63
N LEU A 126 -3.01 -4.04 -8.11
CA LEU A 126 -4.20 -3.95 -7.28
C LEU A 126 -5.19 -5.06 -7.69
N ILE A 127 -5.70 -5.81 -6.72
CA ILE A 127 -6.79 -6.78 -6.92
C ILE A 127 -8.13 -6.13 -6.55
N ASN A 128 -9.12 -6.26 -7.43
CA ASN A 128 -10.49 -5.82 -7.17
C ASN A 128 -11.33 -6.87 -6.46
N ASN A 129 -10.97 -7.22 -5.23
CA ASN A 129 -11.76 -8.11 -4.39
C ASN A 129 -11.39 -7.90 -2.93
N ARG A 130 -12.39 -7.68 -2.06
CA ARG A 130 -12.20 -7.52 -0.61
C ARG A 130 -11.73 -8.79 0.07
N ASP A 131 -12.13 -9.94 -0.46
CA ASP A 131 -11.94 -11.27 0.12
C ASP A 131 -10.93 -12.10 -0.72
N PHE A 132 -10.00 -11.40 -1.39
CA PHE A 132 -9.05 -12.01 -2.34
C PHE A 132 -8.14 -13.08 -1.71
N LEU A 133 -7.92 -13.06 -0.39
CA LEU A 133 -7.11 -14.04 0.33
C LEU A 133 -7.74 -15.44 0.38
N ILE A 134 -9.06 -15.53 0.32
CA ILE A 134 -9.80 -16.80 0.39
C ILE A 134 -10.48 -17.17 -0.93
N THR A 135 -10.47 -16.24 -1.89
CA THR A 135 -11.08 -16.48 -3.20
C THR A 135 -10.12 -17.27 -4.07
N LYS A 136 -10.57 -18.44 -4.54
CA LYS A 136 -9.78 -19.30 -5.45
C LYS A 136 -9.93 -18.84 -6.90
N GLY A 137 -8.88 -19.06 -7.68
CA GLY A 137 -8.89 -18.83 -9.13
C GLY A 137 -8.63 -17.37 -9.55
N PRO A 138 -8.74 -17.07 -10.86
CA PRO A 138 -8.37 -15.78 -11.43
C PRO A 138 -9.22 -14.62 -10.89
N GLN A 139 -8.55 -13.62 -10.34
CA GLN A 139 -9.15 -12.39 -9.84
C GLN A 139 -8.92 -11.24 -10.83
N VAL A 140 -9.88 -10.31 -10.89
CA VAL A 140 -9.69 -9.06 -11.63
C VAL A 140 -8.70 -8.17 -10.90
N GLY A 141 -7.74 -7.61 -11.61
CA GLY A 141 -6.84 -6.62 -11.09
C GLY A 141 -6.37 -5.63 -12.13
N ILE A 142 -5.51 -4.72 -11.70
CA ILE A 142 -4.79 -3.79 -12.55
C ILE A 142 -3.31 -3.78 -12.17
N HIS A 143 -2.46 -3.70 -13.17
CA HIS A 143 -1.10 -3.21 -13.03
C HIS A 143 -1.12 -1.70 -13.25
N TYR A 144 -0.43 -0.93 -12.43
CA TYR A 144 -0.40 0.52 -12.57
C TYR A 144 1.00 1.09 -12.37
N GLN A 145 1.32 2.17 -13.08
CA GLN A 145 2.52 2.96 -12.86
C GLN A 145 2.12 4.42 -12.77
N ILE A 146 2.72 5.15 -11.83
CA ILE A 146 2.44 6.56 -11.59
C ILE A 146 3.72 7.33 -11.89
N ALA A 147 3.57 8.45 -12.60
CA ALA A 147 4.60 9.44 -12.79
C ALA A 147 4.00 10.82 -12.55
N SER A 148 4.68 11.71 -11.83
CA SER A 148 4.19 13.08 -11.59
C SER A 148 5.17 14.14 -12.07
N ASN A 149 4.63 15.27 -12.54
CA ASN A 149 5.36 16.53 -12.68
C ASN A 149 4.62 17.64 -11.90
N ASP A 150 5.06 18.90 -12.04
CA ASP A 150 4.49 20.03 -11.30
C ASP A 150 3.02 20.33 -11.62
N HIS A 151 2.50 19.82 -12.74
CA HIS A 151 1.16 20.16 -13.25
C HIS A 151 0.23 18.96 -13.43
N THR A 152 0.77 17.77 -13.67
CA THR A 152 -0.01 16.58 -14.00
C THR A 152 0.60 15.34 -13.34
N THR A 153 -0.28 14.50 -12.79
CA THR A 153 0.01 13.13 -12.42
C THR A 153 -0.53 12.19 -13.48
N TYR A 154 0.35 11.39 -14.06
CA TYR A 154 0.05 10.38 -15.07
C TYR A 154 -0.08 9.02 -14.39
N ILE A 155 -1.14 8.29 -14.69
CA ILE A 155 -1.31 6.89 -14.26
C ILE A 155 -1.48 6.03 -15.51
N GLU A 156 -0.48 5.21 -15.82
CA GLU A 156 -0.65 4.11 -16.77
C GLU A 156 -1.32 2.95 -16.05
N VAL A 157 -2.40 2.40 -16.60
CA VAL A 157 -3.15 1.29 -16.03
C VAL A 157 -3.33 0.19 -17.07
N LYS A 158 -2.96 -1.04 -16.73
CA LYS A 158 -3.16 -2.25 -17.54
C LYS A 158 -4.08 -3.21 -16.78
N PRO A 159 -5.32 -3.45 -17.25
CA PRO A 159 -6.17 -4.47 -16.67
C PRO A 159 -5.58 -5.87 -16.84
N VAL A 160 -5.62 -6.66 -15.77
CA VAL A 160 -5.01 -7.99 -15.70
C VAL A 160 -5.89 -8.98 -14.92
N LYS A 161 -5.66 -10.26 -15.12
CA LYS A 161 -6.09 -11.34 -14.24
C LYS A 161 -4.93 -11.71 -13.32
N ILE A 162 -5.19 -11.78 -12.03
CA ILE A 162 -4.21 -12.11 -10.98
C ILE A 162 -4.64 -13.41 -10.31
N ILE A 163 -3.76 -14.41 -10.29
CA ILE A 163 -3.98 -15.68 -9.59
C ILE A 163 -2.94 -15.77 -8.48
N ILE A 164 -3.39 -15.70 -7.22
CA ILE A 164 -2.53 -15.96 -6.08
C ILE A 164 -2.51 -17.48 -5.85
N ILE A 165 -1.31 -18.07 -5.90
CA ILE A 165 -1.13 -19.50 -5.66
C ILE A 165 -0.94 -19.69 -4.15
N LEU A 166 -2.03 -20.04 -3.46
CA LEU A 166 -1.97 -20.47 -2.06
C LEU A 166 -1.85 -22.00 -2.05
N GLU A 167 -0.73 -22.52 -1.56
CA GLU A 167 -0.51 -23.96 -1.44
C GLU A 167 -1.20 -24.48 -0.18
N VAL A 168 -2.46 -24.89 -0.31
CA VAL A 168 -3.28 -25.36 0.83
C VAL A 168 -2.88 -26.76 1.31
N ASN A 169 -2.29 -27.58 0.45
CA ASN A 169 -2.06 -29.01 0.71
C ASN A 169 -0.59 -29.35 0.99
N ARG A 170 0.30 -28.36 1.03
CA ARG A 170 1.73 -28.57 1.28
C ARG A 170 2.19 -27.63 2.39
N GLU A 171 2.40 -28.21 3.56
CA GLU A 171 2.97 -27.50 4.70
C GLU A 171 4.27 -26.81 4.30
N ILE A 172 4.45 -25.59 4.82
CA ILE A 172 5.69 -24.83 4.70
C ILE A 172 6.53 -25.13 5.92
N VAL A 173 7.74 -25.63 5.70
CA VAL A 173 8.64 -26.02 6.79
C VAL A 173 9.62 -24.88 7.15
N PRO A 174 10.12 -24.83 8.39
CA PRO A 174 11.19 -23.92 8.79
C PRO A 174 12.41 -23.98 7.85
N GLY A 175 12.99 -22.82 7.57
CA GLY A 175 14.12 -22.64 6.65
C GLY A 175 13.71 -22.39 5.19
N GLU A 176 12.44 -22.60 4.82
CA GLU A 176 11.98 -22.33 3.45
C GLU A 176 11.89 -20.82 3.14
N TYR A 177 12.23 -20.47 1.90
CA TYR A 177 11.97 -19.13 1.36
C TYR A 177 10.51 -19.03 0.89
N VAL A 178 9.85 -17.97 1.33
CA VAL A 178 8.47 -17.65 1.00
C VAL A 178 8.32 -16.19 0.59
N ARG A 179 7.12 -15.83 0.16
CA ARG A 179 6.66 -14.48 -0.14
C ARG A 179 5.43 -14.18 0.68
N VAL A 180 5.33 -12.95 1.16
CA VAL A 180 4.29 -12.55 2.11
C VAL A 180 3.47 -11.38 1.60
N LEU A 181 2.14 -11.56 1.56
CA LEU A 181 1.18 -10.54 1.17
C LEU A 181 1.12 -9.38 2.20
N PRO A 182 0.87 -8.13 1.75
CA PRO A 182 0.64 -7.75 0.36
C PRO A 182 1.93 -7.57 -0.43
N SER A 183 3.07 -7.33 0.24
CA SER A 183 4.31 -6.88 -0.40
C SER A 183 4.91 -7.86 -1.40
N LEU A 184 4.65 -9.17 -1.22
CA LEU A 184 5.32 -10.27 -1.91
C LEU A 184 6.85 -10.29 -1.72
N ASN A 185 7.34 -9.58 -0.70
CA ASN A 185 8.75 -9.58 -0.34
C ASN A 185 9.17 -10.98 0.10
N LYS A 186 10.38 -11.37 -0.34
CA LYS A 186 11.00 -12.64 0.01
C LYS A 186 11.35 -12.63 1.51
N ALA A 187 11.04 -13.72 2.19
CA ALA A 187 11.28 -13.91 3.61
C ALA A 187 11.59 -15.38 3.89
N ILE A 188 12.07 -15.68 5.10
CA ILE A 188 12.31 -17.05 5.57
C ILE A 188 11.28 -17.43 6.64
N VAL A 189 10.82 -18.69 6.61
CA VAL A 189 10.02 -19.26 7.69
C VAL A 189 10.95 -19.68 8.82
N GLU A 190 10.74 -19.15 10.02
CA GLU A 190 11.48 -19.56 11.22
C GLU A 190 10.77 -20.68 11.96
N GLU A 191 9.44 -20.56 12.11
CA GLU A 191 8.60 -21.51 12.83
C GLU A 191 7.26 -21.69 12.13
N SER A 192 6.66 -22.86 12.31
CA SER A 192 5.33 -23.22 11.81
C SER A 192 4.47 -23.67 13.00
N HIS A 193 3.20 -23.27 13.00
CA HIS A 193 2.24 -23.63 14.05
C HIS A 193 0.89 -24.04 13.44
N ASP A 194 0.30 -25.11 13.94
CA ASP A 194 -1.04 -25.59 13.53
C ASP A 194 -2.19 -24.93 14.31
N SER A 195 -1.86 -23.93 15.13
CA SER A 195 -2.79 -23.10 15.87
C SER A 195 -2.18 -21.74 16.15
N PHE A 196 -2.98 -20.79 16.63
CA PHE A 196 -2.48 -19.45 16.94
C PHE A 196 -1.37 -19.52 18.00
N PRO A 197 -0.16 -18.97 17.73
CA PRO A 197 0.98 -19.15 18.62
C PRO A 197 0.77 -18.46 19.97
N VAL A 198 1.11 -19.17 21.05
CA VAL A 198 1.00 -18.69 22.44
C VAL A 198 1.95 -17.52 22.69
N ILE A 199 3.15 -17.59 22.12
CA ILE A 199 4.20 -16.57 22.25
C ILE A 199 4.34 -15.89 20.88
N CYS A 200 3.67 -14.76 20.71
CA CYS A 200 3.88 -13.90 19.56
C CYS A 200 3.53 -12.44 19.87
N ALA A 201 3.75 -11.55 18.89
CA ALA A 201 3.48 -10.12 19.02
C ALA A 201 1.98 -9.78 19.20
N PHE A 202 1.08 -10.73 18.95
CA PHE A 202 -0.36 -10.55 18.98
C PHE A 202 -0.99 -11.45 20.05
N LYS A 203 -1.98 -10.98 20.81
CA LYS A 203 -2.59 -11.81 21.87
C LYS A 203 -3.69 -12.75 21.35
N SER A 204 -4.17 -12.52 20.13
CA SER A 204 -5.27 -13.26 19.52
C SER A 204 -5.33 -13.04 18.02
N TYR A 205 -6.03 -13.93 17.31
CA TYR A 205 -6.34 -13.71 15.90
C TYR A 205 -7.09 -12.39 15.67
N LYS A 206 -7.94 -11.94 16.60
CA LYS A 206 -8.62 -10.65 16.52
C LYS A 206 -7.64 -9.47 16.46
N ASP A 207 -6.57 -9.51 17.26
CA ASP A 207 -5.51 -8.49 17.23
C ASP A 207 -4.72 -8.54 15.91
N LEU A 208 -4.48 -9.75 15.38
CA LEU A 208 -3.87 -9.95 14.07
C LEU A 208 -4.73 -9.36 12.94
N ARG A 209 -6.04 -9.64 12.93
CA ARG A 209 -6.98 -9.03 11.97
C ARG A 209 -6.97 -7.50 12.05
N ARG A 210 -6.90 -6.95 13.26
CA ARG A 210 -6.80 -5.49 13.49
C ARG A 210 -5.49 -4.96 12.91
N HIS A 211 -4.36 -5.64 13.11
CA HIS A 211 -3.06 -5.30 12.49
C HIS A 211 -3.18 -5.23 10.97
N TRP A 212 -3.69 -6.26 10.32
CA TRP A 212 -3.82 -6.29 8.86
C TRP A 212 -4.66 -5.14 8.32
N LYS A 213 -5.82 -4.89 8.94
CA LYS A 213 -6.69 -3.78 8.55
C LYS A 213 -5.99 -2.43 8.73
N ASN A 214 -5.30 -2.26 9.85
CA ASN A 214 -4.71 -0.97 10.21
C ASN A 214 -3.41 -0.67 9.47
N ILE A 215 -2.59 -1.68 9.18
CA ILE A 215 -1.27 -1.53 8.54
C ILE A 215 -1.37 -1.69 7.03
N HIS A 216 -2.06 -2.72 6.54
CA HIS A 216 -2.12 -3.06 5.12
C HIS A 216 -3.40 -2.59 4.43
N GLY A 217 -4.47 -2.32 5.19
CA GLY A 217 -5.72 -1.75 4.65
C GLY A 217 -6.74 -2.77 4.13
N TYR A 218 -6.38 -4.05 4.06
CA TYR A 218 -7.30 -5.14 3.72
C TYR A 218 -7.60 -6.03 4.92
N ARG A 219 -8.58 -6.92 4.76
CA ARG A 219 -9.15 -7.69 5.87
C ARG A 219 -8.71 -9.15 5.77
N LEU A 220 -8.28 -9.68 6.91
CA LEU A 220 -8.23 -11.12 7.11
C LEU A 220 -9.66 -11.67 7.31
N PRO A 221 -9.92 -12.95 6.96
CA PRO A 221 -11.19 -13.63 7.19
C PRO A 221 -11.62 -13.56 8.64
N GLU A 222 -12.92 -13.71 8.90
CA GLU A 222 -13.44 -13.73 10.27
C GLU A 222 -13.10 -15.03 10.99
N GLN A 223 -13.12 -16.14 10.24
CA GLN A 223 -12.67 -17.43 10.74
C GLN A 223 -11.15 -17.44 10.91
N ASP A 224 -10.73 -18.08 11.99
CA ASP A 224 -9.33 -18.35 12.30
C ASP A 224 -8.70 -19.24 11.21
N CYS A 225 -7.39 -19.12 11.02
CA CYS A 225 -6.63 -19.94 10.07
C CYS A 225 -6.19 -21.25 10.74
N SER A 226 -6.10 -22.32 9.95
CA SER A 226 -5.63 -23.63 10.43
C SER A 226 -4.13 -23.66 10.73
N SER A 227 -3.36 -22.69 10.24
CA SER A 227 -1.93 -22.64 10.46
C SER A 227 -1.36 -21.23 10.36
N TYR A 228 -0.21 -21.07 11.02
CA TYR A 228 0.52 -19.82 11.21
C TYR A 228 2.01 -20.04 11.00
N TYR A 229 2.68 -19.01 10.50
CA TYR A 229 4.12 -19.02 10.27
C TYR A 229 4.76 -17.82 10.95
N VAL A 230 5.88 -18.04 11.65
CA VAL A 230 6.75 -16.97 12.10
C VAL A 230 7.71 -16.65 10.96
N ILE A 231 7.57 -15.45 10.40
CA ILE A 231 8.30 -15.03 9.22
C ILE A 231 9.33 -13.98 9.59
N ARG A 232 10.57 -14.17 9.13
CA ARG A 232 11.63 -13.17 9.19
C ARG A 232 11.92 -12.60 7.80
N PHE A 233 11.74 -11.29 7.66
CA PHE A 233 12.24 -10.54 6.50
C PHE A 233 13.71 -10.21 6.67
N TRP A 234 14.38 -9.89 5.55
CA TRP A 234 15.75 -9.41 5.59
C TRP A 234 15.90 -8.21 6.56
N ARG A 235 16.71 -8.40 7.62
CA ARG A 235 16.95 -7.41 8.69
C ARG A 235 15.68 -6.95 9.42
N GLY A 236 14.61 -7.75 9.38
CA GLY A 236 13.39 -7.52 10.13
C GLY A 236 13.32 -8.37 11.38
N ASP A 237 12.54 -7.90 12.36
CA ASP A 237 12.11 -8.74 13.47
C ASP A 237 11.07 -9.75 12.99
N PRO A 238 11.04 -10.98 13.54
CA PRO A 238 10.05 -11.98 13.17
C PRO A 238 8.65 -11.51 13.51
N LEU A 239 7.70 -11.85 12.65
CA LEU A 239 6.29 -11.59 12.91
C LEU A 239 5.45 -12.79 12.47
N THR A 240 4.36 -13.03 13.18
CA THR A 240 3.43 -14.12 12.87
C THR A 240 2.52 -13.72 11.71
N TYR A 241 2.43 -14.59 10.70
CA TYR A 241 1.54 -14.47 9.55
C TYR A 241 0.62 -15.69 9.46
N PRO A 242 -0.68 -15.51 9.17
CA PRO A 242 -1.55 -16.64 8.82
C PRO A 242 -1.11 -17.27 7.50
N SER A 243 -1.35 -18.57 7.34
CA SER A 243 -0.99 -19.30 6.12
C SER A 243 -1.57 -18.71 4.83
N ILE A 244 -2.77 -18.15 4.87
CA ILE A 244 -3.41 -17.46 3.73
C ILE A 244 -2.68 -16.19 3.26
N CYS A 245 -1.68 -15.70 4.01
CA CYS A 245 -0.85 -14.56 3.64
C CYS A 245 0.53 -14.97 3.10
N VAL A 246 0.85 -16.25 3.09
CA VAL A 246 2.17 -16.79 2.76
C VAL A 246 2.08 -17.67 1.51
N THR A 247 2.99 -17.47 0.56
CA THR A 247 3.06 -18.24 -0.68
C THR A 247 4.51 -18.47 -1.08
N ARG A 248 4.82 -19.60 -1.75
CA ARG A 248 6.16 -19.86 -2.31
C ARG A 248 6.41 -19.08 -3.59
N ASN A 249 5.34 -18.80 -4.35
CA ASN A 249 5.42 -18.31 -5.72
C ASN A 249 4.87 -16.89 -5.85
N LEU A 250 5.34 -16.16 -6.85
CA LEU A 250 4.67 -14.92 -7.26
C LEU A 250 3.29 -15.25 -7.84
N PRO A 251 2.32 -14.32 -7.75
CA PRO A 251 1.05 -14.47 -8.45
C PRO A 251 1.26 -14.62 -9.95
N ILE A 252 0.44 -15.45 -10.59
CA ILE A 252 0.39 -15.53 -12.05
C ILE A 252 -0.43 -14.35 -12.55
N ILE A 253 0.17 -13.54 -13.44
CA ILE A 253 -0.47 -12.40 -14.08
C ILE A 253 -0.74 -12.73 -15.54
N THR A 254 -1.98 -12.57 -15.97
CA THR A 254 -2.37 -12.79 -17.38
C THR A 254 -3.12 -11.58 -17.93
N PRO A 255 -2.97 -11.26 -19.23
CA PRO A 255 -3.73 -10.19 -19.86
C PRO A 255 -5.21 -10.54 -19.94
N ILE A 256 -6.07 -9.52 -20.03
CA ILE A 256 -7.51 -9.71 -20.22
C ILE A 256 -7.97 -9.19 -21.59
N PRO A 257 -9.06 -9.75 -22.15
CA PRO A 257 -9.63 -9.29 -23.41
C PRO A 257 -10.00 -7.79 -23.36
N LYS A 258 -9.85 -7.09 -24.50
CA LYS A 258 -10.06 -5.64 -24.60
C LYS A 258 -11.42 -5.18 -24.05
N TYR A 259 -12.52 -5.82 -24.48
CA TYR A 259 -13.87 -5.46 -24.05
C TYR A 259 -14.04 -5.58 -22.52
N TYR A 260 -13.38 -6.55 -21.90
CA TYR A 260 -13.43 -6.75 -20.45
C TYR A 260 -12.53 -5.73 -19.73
N GLY A 261 -11.38 -5.39 -20.33
CA GLY A 261 -10.49 -4.33 -19.85
C GLY A 261 -11.15 -2.96 -19.70
N GLU A 262 -12.00 -2.56 -20.64
CA GLU A 262 -12.73 -1.29 -20.57
C GLU A 262 -13.71 -1.25 -19.39
N ALA A 263 -14.38 -2.37 -19.09
CA ALA A 263 -15.26 -2.49 -17.93
C ALA A 263 -14.48 -2.44 -16.60
N VAL A 264 -13.33 -3.11 -16.52
CA VAL A 264 -12.43 -3.06 -15.35
C VAL A 264 -11.93 -1.63 -15.12
N MET A 265 -11.55 -0.92 -16.18
CA MET A 265 -11.11 0.48 -16.08
C MET A 265 -12.21 1.43 -15.65
N SER A 266 -13.39 1.32 -16.25
CA SER A 266 -14.56 2.13 -15.88
C SER A 266 -14.88 1.94 -14.40
N LYS A 267 -14.79 0.70 -13.91
CA LYS A 267 -14.96 0.39 -12.49
C LYS A 267 -13.86 1.01 -11.62
N PHE A 268 -12.59 0.89 -12.02
CA PHE A 268 -11.47 1.46 -11.28
C PHE A 268 -11.60 2.98 -11.14
N ILE A 269 -11.84 3.70 -12.23
CA ILE A 269 -12.00 5.16 -12.24
C ILE A 269 -13.17 5.60 -11.37
N ARG A 270 -14.31 4.91 -11.46
CA ARG A 270 -15.48 5.17 -10.62
C ARG A 270 -15.16 4.98 -9.13
N ASP A 271 -14.51 3.88 -8.78
CA ASP A 271 -14.15 3.59 -7.38
C ASP A 271 -13.11 4.57 -6.84
N LEU A 272 -12.14 4.98 -7.67
CA LEU A 272 -11.15 6.01 -7.34
C LEU A 272 -11.83 7.35 -7.07
N LYS A 273 -12.69 7.84 -7.98
CA LYS A 273 -13.46 9.08 -7.78
C LYS A 273 -14.35 9.03 -6.54
N ASN A 274 -14.97 7.88 -6.26
CA ASN A 274 -15.81 7.71 -5.08
C ASN A 274 -15.02 7.73 -3.76
N LYS A 275 -13.77 7.24 -3.76
CA LYS A 275 -12.94 7.12 -2.55
C LYS A 275 -11.98 8.28 -2.34
N MET A 276 -11.62 8.99 -3.40
CA MET A 276 -10.68 10.10 -3.40
C MET A 276 -11.22 11.20 -4.33
N SER A 277 -12.41 11.72 -4.03
CA SER A 277 -13.08 12.72 -4.88
C SER A 277 -12.36 14.07 -4.93
N HIS A 278 -11.46 14.34 -3.98
CA HIS A 278 -10.67 15.55 -3.89
C HIS A 278 -9.20 15.22 -3.58
N ILE A 279 -8.30 16.08 -4.07
CA ILE A 279 -6.88 16.12 -3.76
C ILE A 279 -6.58 17.52 -3.20
N LEU A 280 -6.20 17.62 -1.93
CA LEU A 280 -5.76 18.90 -1.33
C LEU A 280 -6.77 20.05 -1.54
N ARG A 281 -8.07 19.76 -1.28
CA ARG A 281 -9.27 20.59 -1.56
C ARG A 281 -9.68 20.77 -3.02
N MET A 282 -8.87 20.36 -3.99
CA MET A 282 -9.25 20.44 -5.40
C MET A 282 -10.03 19.20 -5.82
N PRO A 283 -11.11 19.33 -6.62
CA PRO A 283 -11.80 18.18 -7.18
C PRO A 283 -10.84 17.28 -7.98
N LEU A 284 -10.97 15.97 -7.85
CA LEU A 284 -10.21 15.02 -8.65
C LEU A 284 -10.74 15.02 -10.09
N ILE A 285 -10.00 15.66 -11.00
CA ILE A 285 -10.31 15.69 -12.43
C ILE A 285 -9.41 14.67 -13.13
N ILE A 286 -10.02 13.62 -13.69
CA ILE A 286 -9.33 12.60 -14.48
C ILE A 286 -9.72 12.78 -15.94
N GLN A 287 -8.71 13.00 -16.79
CA GLN A 287 -8.84 12.99 -18.25
C GLN A 287 -8.32 11.65 -18.78
N GLU A 288 -9.15 10.94 -19.54
CA GLU A 288 -8.79 9.65 -20.15
C GLU A 288 -8.19 9.88 -21.53
N THR A 289 -6.98 9.37 -21.76
CA THR A 289 -6.37 9.36 -23.10
C THR A 289 -6.50 7.95 -23.67
N LYS A 290 -7.42 7.75 -24.62
CA LYS A 290 -7.57 6.47 -25.33
C LYS A 290 -6.52 6.41 -26.45
N ASN A 291 -5.42 5.68 -26.24
CA ASN A 291 -4.55 5.31 -27.35
C ASN A 291 -5.06 4.02 -28.00
N CYS A 292 -5.57 4.16 -29.23
CA CYS A 292 -5.70 3.06 -30.19
C CYS A 292 -4.36 2.87 -30.91
N GLY A 293 -3.72 1.71 -30.72
CA GLY A 293 -2.70 1.21 -31.65
C GLY A 293 -1.24 1.58 -31.36
N ALA A 294 -0.39 0.59 -31.61
CA ALA A 294 1.04 0.48 -31.37
C ALA A 294 1.89 1.74 -31.59
N SER A 295 2.64 2.12 -30.57
CA SER A 295 3.99 2.65 -30.74
C SER A 295 4.94 1.71 -30.01
N THR A 296 5.82 1.10 -30.79
CA THR A 296 6.91 0.24 -30.32
C THR A 296 7.91 1.11 -29.56
N LEU A 297 7.70 1.29 -28.26
CA LEU A 297 8.82 1.53 -27.36
C LEU A 297 9.52 0.18 -27.20
N GLN A 298 10.79 0.14 -27.60
CA GLN A 298 11.64 -1.04 -27.44
C GLN A 298 11.56 -1.49 -25.98
N VAL A 299 10.93 -2.64 -25.78
CA VAL A 299 10.98 -3.38 -24.53
C VAL A 299 12.40 -3.90 -24.44
N ASN A 300 13.27 -3.18 -23.72
CA ASN A 300 14.39 -3.85 -23.11
C ASN A 300 13.76 -4.83 -22.12
N ASP A 301 13.99 -6.11 -22.40
CA ASP A 301 13.67 -7.24 -21.56
C ASP A 301 14.49 -7.08 -20.27
N GLU A 302 13.99 -6.24 -19.35
CA GLU A 302 14.45 -6.25 -17.97
C GLU A 302 14.00 -7.59 -17.41
N SER A 303 14.88 -8.58 -17.54
CA SER A 303 14.99 -9.69 -16.62
C SER A 303 14.65 -9.15 -15.24
N VAL A 304 13.63 -9.73 -14.60
CA VAL A 304 13.20 -9.42 -13.23
C VAL A 304 14.46 -9.40 -12.36
N MET A 305 15.05 -8.22 -12.20
CA MET A 305 16.19 -8.07 -11.35
C MET A 305 15.65 -8.35 -9.96
N GLU A 306 16.31 -9.28 -9.28
CA GLU A 306 16.04 -9.72 -7.92
C GLU A 306 16.40 -8.60 -6.91
N THR A 307 16.05 -7.35 -7.22
CA THR A 307 16.21 -6.23 -6.32
C THR A 307 15.05 -6.27 -5.34
N GLN A 308 15.40 -6.37 -4.05
CA GLN A 308 14.46 -6.20 -2.95
C GLN A 308 13.92 -4.77 -2.98
N GLU A 309 12.89 -4.49 -3.77
CA GLU A 309 12.13 -3.27 -3.60
C GLU A 309 11.52 -3.29 -2.19
N VAL A 310 11.96 -2.36 -1.35
CA VAL A 310 11.42 -2.17 -0.01
C VAL A 310 10.00 -1.64 -0.15
N SER A 311 9.02 -2.55 -0.03
CA SER A 311 7.61 -2.19 0.05
C SER A 311 7.37 -1.31 1.28
N LEU A 312 6.52 -0.30 1.13
CA LEU A 312 6.04 0.57 2.22
C LEU A 312 5.25 -0.20 3.30
N CYS A 313 5.07 -1.52 3.13
CA CYS A 313 4.38 -2.42 4.06
C CYS A 313 5.28 -3.46 4.72
N THR A 314 6.57 -3.55 4.37
CA THR A 314 7.51 -4.54 4.93
C THR A 314 8.51 -3.90 5.88
N PRO A 315 8.67 -4.44 7.11
CA PRO A 315 9.70 -3.97 8.04
C PRO A 315 11.09 -4.45 7.59
N THR A 316 11.66 -3.81 6.56
CA THR A 316 13.08 -3.93 6.23
C THR A 316 13.81 -2.74 6.86
N GLN A 317 14.75 -3.01 7.76
CA GLN A 317 15.62 -1.97 8.29
C GLN A 317 16.74 -1.70 7.28
N VAL A 318 16.84 -0.45 6.81
CA VAL A 318 18.01 0.02 6.05
C VAL A 318 18.79 0.92 7.00
N ASN A 319 20.04 0.55 7.29
CA ASN A 319 20.95 1.34 8.13
C ASN A 319 21.16 2.75 7.58
#